data_AF-A0A9J6DC16-F1
#
_entry.id   AF-A0A9J6DC16-F1
#
_cell.length_a   1.000
_cell.length_b   1.000
_cell.length_c   1.000
_cell.angle_alpha   90.00
_cell.angle_beta   90.00
_cell.angle_gamma   90.00
#
_symmetry.space_group_name_H-M   'P 1'
#
loop_
_entity.id
_entity.type
_entity.pdbx_description
1 polymer ?
#
loop_
_entity_poly.entity_id
_entity_poly.type
_entity_poly.pdbx_seq_one_letter_code
_entity_poly.pdbx_strand_id
1 'polypeptide(L)'
;MLVLNTFCGHLTGTVKRALGDGKTDLAVIPGRMTSTLQPINLVLNKPFKDRVLLEYQKWTSGDNPKIPTGCLQRPPLVTVCGWVLSAWHSLPDSMVENAFKKCSISNSLYGTEDNALWEAASDTLVFRRQWCFV
;
A
#
# COMPACT_ATOMS: atom_id res chain seq x y z
N MET A 1 -6.81 -17.24 0.12
CA MET A 1 -7.28 -16.25 -0.87
C MET A 1 -6.25 -15.13 -1.00
N LEU A 2 -5.89 -14.77 -2.23
CA LEU A 2 -5.01 -13.65 -2.58
C LEU A 2 -5.76 -12.69 -3.49
N VAL A 3 -5.77 -11.40 -3.15
CA VAL A 3 -6.50 -10.37 -3.89
C VAL A 3 -5.52 -9.50 -4.67
N LEU A 4 -5.58 -9.54 -6.01
CA LEU A 4 -4.68 -8.78 -6.90
C LEU A 4 -5.48 -7.92 -7.89
N ASN A 5 -4.84 -6.90 -8.47
CA ASN A 5 -5.44 -6.14 -9.57
C ASN A 5 -5.27 -6.88 -10.91
N THR A 6 -5.87 -6.33 -11.95
CA THR A 6 -5.81 -6.82 -13.34
C THR A 6 -4.47 -6.60 -14.05
N PHE A 7 -3.39 -6.25 -13.34
CA PHE A 7 -2.07 -6.10 -13.95
C PHE A 7 -1.65 -7.40 -14.64
N CYS A 8 -1.22 -7.29 -15.90
CA CYS A 8 -0.96 -8.43 -16.77
C CYS A 8 0.07 -9.42 -16.21
N GLY A 9 1.05 -8.94 -15.43
CA GLY A 9 2.02 -9.79 -14.75
C GLY A 9 1.41 -10.76 -13.73
N HIS A 10 0.32 -10.36 -13.07
CA HIS A 10 -0.38 -11.21 -12.09
C HIS A 10 -1.24 -12.30 -12.74
N LEU A 11 -1.59 -12.14 -14.01
CA LEU A 11 -2.50 -13.03 -14.73
C LEU A 11 -1.77 -14.07 -15.59
N THR A 12 -0.44 -14.09 -15.53
CA THR A 12 0.40 -15.04 -16.27
C THR A 12 0.13 -16.49 -15.85
N GLY A 13 0.28 -17.43 -16.79
CA GLY A 13 0.09 -18.85 -16.50
C GLY A 13 1.02 -19.38 -15.42
N THR A 14 2.24 -18.84 -15.30
CA THR A 14 3.20 -19.21 -14.26
C THR A 14 2.72 -18.80 -12.86
N VAL A 15 2.19 -17.58 -12.72
CA VAL A 15 1.64 -17.11 -11.44
C VAL A 15 0.41 -17.93 -11.05
N LYS A 16 -0.50 -18.20 -12.00
CA LYS A 16 -1.69 -19.03 -11.73
C LYS A 16 -1.33 -20.46 -11.31
N ARG A 17 -0.34 -21.08 -11.96
CA ARG A 17 0.16 -22.41 -11.57
C ARG A 17 0.74 -22.40 -10.16
N ALA A 18 1.64 -21.45 -9.87
CA ALA A 18 2.24 -21.33 -8.54
C ALA A 18 1.19 -21.13 -7.42
N LEU A 19 0.14 -20.33 -7.69
CA LEU A 19 -0.97 -20.14 -6.74
C LEU A 19 -1.81 -21.42 -6.58
N GLY A 20 -2.04 -22.16 -7.66
CA GLY A 20 -2.72 -23.46 -7.65
C GLY A 20 -1.95 -24.51 -6.82
N ASP A 21 -0.64 -24.62 -7.05
CA ASP A 21 0.25 -25.51 -6.29
C ASP A 21 0.26 -25.15 -4.80
N GLY A 22 0.21 -23.85 -4.49
CA GLY A 22 0.09 -23.30 -3.14
C GLY A 22 -1.32 -23.31 -2.55
N LYS A 23 -2.31 -23.97 -3.19
CA LYS A 23 -3.72 -24.02 -2.75
C LYS A 23 -4.30 -22.63 -2.40
N THR A 24 -3.93 -21.62 -3.17
CA THR A 24 -4.30 -20.23 -2.92
C THR A 24 -5.28 -19.73 -3.98
N ASP A 25 -6.51 -19.44 -3.58
CA ASP A 25 -7.51 -18.86 -4.47
C ASP A 25 -7.14 -17.42 -4.88
N LEU A 26 -7.17 -17.13 -6.17
CA LEU A 26 -6.90 -15.79 -6.71
C LEU A 26 -8.22 -15.04 -6.96
N ALA A 27 -8.39 -13.90 -6.28
CA ALA A 27 -9.45 -12.94 -6.56
C ALA A 27 -8.87 -11.74 -7.33
N VAL A 28 -9.45 -11.43 -8.50
CA VAL A 28 -8.97 -10.36 -9.38
C VAL A 28 -9.91 -9.16 -9.31
N ILE A 29 -9.38 -8.01 -8.92
CA ILE A 29 -10.11 -6.75 -8.89
C ILE A 29 -10.08 -6.10 -10.28
N PRO A 30 -11.25 -5.77 -10.86
CA PRO A 30 -11.32 -5.13 -12.16
C PRO A 30 -10.65 -3.76 -12.15
N GLY A 31 -10.17 -3.34 -13.31
CA GLY A 31 -9.52 -2.04 -13.48
C GLY A 31 -10.40 -0.89 -12.96
N ARG A 32 -9.77 0.13 -12.37
CA ARG A 32 -10.42 1.30 -11.75
C ARG A 32 -11.12 1.06 -10.40
N MET A 33 -11.20 -0.19 -9.91
CA MET A 33 -11.71 -0.48 -8.55
C MET A 33 -10.62 -0.58 -7.49
N THR A 34 -9.36 -0.39 -7.88
CA THR A 34 -8.18 -0.43 -7.02
C THR A 34 -8.31 0.50 -5.80
N SER A 35 -8.88 1.70 -5.96
CA SER A 35 -9.03 2.68 -4.87
C SER A 35 -10.14 2.33 -3.87
N THR A 36 -10.93 1.30 -4.14
CA THR A 36 -12.11 0.94 -3.33
C THR A 36 -11.99 -0.48 -2.76
N LEU A 37 -11.47 -1.41 -3.57
CA LEU A 37 -11.45 -2.83 -3.24
C LEU A 37 -10.08 -3.37 -2.81
N GLN A 38 -8.99 -2.60 -2.96
CA GLN A 38 -7.67 -3.06 -2.51
C GLN A 38 -7.35 -2.51 -1.12
N PRO A 39 -7.27 -3.37 -0.08
CA PRO A 39 -6.96 -2.95 1.29
C PRO A 39 -5.68 -2.11 1.36
N ILE A 40 -4.66 -2.51 0.60
CA ILE A 40 -3.39 -1.80 0.55
C ILE A 40 -3.57 -0.38 0.03
N ASN A 41 -4.33 -0.15 -1.03
CA ASN A 41 -4.49 1.17 -1.64
C ASN A 41 -5.49 2.05 -0.89
N LEU A 42 -6.50 1.45 -0.25
CA LEU A 42 -7.52 2.18 0.47
C LEU A 42 -7.01 2.70 1.82
N VAL A 43 -6.38 1.84 2.62
CA VAL A 43 -6.07 2.16 4.03
C VAL A 43 -4.58 2.23 4.29
N LEU A 44 -3.75 1.35 3.72
CA LEU A 44 -2.34 1.22 4.11
C LEU A 44 -1.40 2.15 3.35
N ASN A 45 -1.67 2.42 2.07
CA ASN A 45 -0.71 3.09 1.19
C ASN A 45 -0.44 4.54 1.62
N LYS A 46 -1.47 5.26 2.08
CA LYS A 46 -1.30 6.61 2.61
C LYS A 46 -0.42 6.64 3.87
N PRO A 47 -0.80 5.98 4.99
CA PRO A 47 0.00 5.99 6.21
C PRO A 47 1.40 5.37 6.02
N PHE A 48 1.57 4.43 5.10
CA PHE A 48 2.87 3.91 4.70
C PHE A 48 3.73 4.97 4.00
N LYS A 49 3.19 5.63 2.96
CA LYS A 49 3.87 6.71 2.22
C LYS A 49 4.22 7.88 3.14
N ASP A 50 3.34 8.25 4.05
CA ASP A 50 3.57 9.33 5.02
C ASP A 50 4.77 9.01 5.92
N ARG A 51 4.92 7.75 6.38
CA ARG A 51 6.08 7.31 7.17
C ARG A 51 7.38 7.32 6.37
N VAL A 52 7.37 6.84 5.13
CA VAL A 52 8.55 6.91 4.25
C VAL A 52 8.93 8.36 3.98
N LEU A 53 7.94 9.25 3.80
CA LEU A 53 8.16 10.69 3.63
C LEU A 53 8.80 11.32 4.88
N LEU A 54 8.37 10.93 6.08
CA LEU A 54 8.99 11.39 7.33
C LEU A 54 10.48 10.99 7.40
N GLU A 55 10.82 9.76 7.03
CA GLU A 55 12.22 9.31 6.98
C GLU A 55 13.03 10.08 5.93
N TYR A 56 12.45 10.33 4.76
CA TYR A 56 13.07 11.16 3.73
C TYR A 56 13.29 12.61 4.20
N GLN A 57 12.34 13.19 4.92
CA GLN A 57 12.45 14.54 5.50
C GLN A 57 13.54 14.61 6.56
N LYS A 58 13.60 13.62 7.47
CA LYS A 58 14.69 13.52 8.47
C LYS A 58 16.05 13.46 7.81
N TRP A 59 16.18 12.65 6.75
CA TRP A 59 17.40 12.55 5.98
C TRP A 59 17.70 13.86 5.23
N THR A 60 16.70 14.53 4.66
CA THR A 60 16.93 15.83 4.00
C THR A 60 17.39 16.93 4.97
N SER A 61 16.89 16.91 6.21
CA SER A 61 17.27 17.87 7.26
C SER A 61 18.59 17.54 7.97
N GLY A 62 19.14 16.34 7.75
CA GLY A 62 20.42 15.93 8.32
C GLY A 62 21.63 16.46 7.54
N ASP A 63 22.83 16.17 8.04
CA ASP A 63 24.09 16.50 7.37
C ASP A 63 24.43 15.49 6.26
N ASN A 64 23.49 15.31 5.34
CA ASN A 64 23.61 14.33 4.27
C ASN A 64 24.41 14.88 3.09
N PRO A 65 25.14 14.01 2.36
CA PRO A 65 26.05 14.44 1.32
C PRO A 65 25.34 15.28 0.27
N LYS A 66 25.97 16.40 -0.11
CA LYS A 66 25.51 17.26 -1.20
C LYS A 66 26.43 17.06 -2.39
N ILE A 67 25.83 16.97 -3.57
CA ILE A 67 26.54 16.98 -4.86
C ILE A 67 27.25 18.34 -4.98
N PRO A 68 28.39 18.47 -5.69
CA PRO A 68 29.10 19.74 -5.85
C PRO A 68 28.24 20.92 -6.32
N THR A 69 27.11 20.65 -6.98
CA THR A 69 26.09 21.64 -7.38
C THR A 69 25.25 22.21 -6.22
N GLY A 70 25.47 21.75 -4.98
CA GLY A 70 24.72 22.14 -3.79
C GLY A 70 23.40 21.36 -3.60
N CYS A 71 23.01 20.51 -4.54
CA CYS A 71 21.83 19.66 -4.43
C CYS A 71 22.10 18.45 -3.51
N LEU A 72 21.07 18.01 -2.79
CA LEU A 72 21.14 16.81 -1.95
C LEU A 72 21.39 15.57 -2.81
N GLN A 73 22.37 14.75 -2.43
CA GLN A 73 22.71 13.53 -3.16
C GLN A 73 21.63 12.48 -2.95
N ARG A 74 21.20 11.76 -4.01
CA ARG A 74 20.22 10.66 -3.90
C ARG A 74 20.55 9.71 -2.74
N PRO A 75 19.58 9.34 -1.87
CA PRO A 75 19.83 8.41 -0.79
C PRO A 75 20.26 7.04 -1.34
N PRO A 76 21.23 6.37 -0.72
CA PRO A 76 21.62 5.01 -1.08
C PRO A 76 20.44 4.04 -1.01
N LEU A 77 20.46 3.01 -1.85
CA LEU A 77 19.38 2.01 -1.88
C LEU A 77 19.16 1.35 -0.51
N VAL A 78 20.25 1.02 0.20
CA VAL A 78 20.20 0.43 1.55
C VAL A 78 19.44 1.34 2.52
N THR A 79 19.66 2.64 2.44
CA THR A 79 18.96 3.64 3.26
C THR A 79 17.46 3.64 2.97
N VAL A 80 17.08 3.64 1.68
CA VAL A 80 15.68 3.59 1.26
C VAL A 80 15.01 2.28 1.69
N CYS A 81 15.71 1.14 1.58
CA CYS A 81 15.22 -0.15 2.08
C CYS A 81 14.98 -0.11 3.60
N GLY A 82 15.87 0.54 4.36
CA GLY A 82 15.68 0.76 5.79
C GLY A 82 14.43 1.59 6.10
N TRP A 83 14.16 2.64 5.32
CA TRP A 83 12.95 3.45 5.48
C TRP A 83 11.68 2.66 5.19
N VAL A 84 11.68 1.86 4.12
CA VAL A 84 10.55 0.99 3.75
C VAL A 84 10.28 -0.02 4.88
N LEU A 85 11.33 -0.65 5.41
CA LEU A 85 11.21 -1.63 6.49
C LEU A 85 10.66 -0.98 7.78
N SER A 86 11.22 0.16 8.18
CA SER A 86 10.77 0.93 9.35
C SER A 86 9.32 1.42 9.19
N ALA A 87 8.98 1.93 8.01
CA ALA A 87 7.61 2.37 7.70
C ALA A 87 6.62 1.22 7.77
N TRP A 88 7.01 0.03 7.32
CA TRP A 88 6.15 -1.17 7.39
C TRP A 88 5.93 -1.63 8.84
N HIS A 89 7.00 -1.75 9.63
CA HIS A 89 6.90 -2.22 11.02
C HIS A 89 6.21 -1.24 11.98
N SER A 90 6.13 0.04 11.63
CA SER A 90 5.43 1.04 12.44
C SER A 90 3.93 1.16 12.13
N LEU A 91 3.40 0.35 11.21
CA LEU A 91 1.96 0.22 11.00
C LEU A 91 1.40 -0.77 12.03
N PRO A 92 0.35 -0.42 12.79
CA PRO A 92 -0.24 -1.34 13.75
C PRO A 92 -1.05 -2.43 13.04
N ASP A 93 -1.03 -3.65 13.59
CA ASP A 93 -1.78 -4.79 13.02
C ASP A 93 -3.28 -4.50 12.90
N SER A 94 -3.85 -3.74 13.84
CA SER A 94 -5.24 -3.29 13.81
C SER A 94 -5.59 -2.46 12.57
N MET A 95 -4.61 -1.74 11.99
CA MET A 95 -4.82 -1.00 10.74
C MET A 95 -4.90 -1.94 9.53
N VAL A 96 -4.13 -3.04 9.54
CA VAL A 96 -4.20 -4.08 8.52
C VAL A 96 -5.56 -4.76 8.59
N GLU A 97 -6.01 -5.15 9.78
CA GLU A 97 -7.34 -5.74 9.99
C GLU A 97 -8.45 -4.80 9.49
N ASN A 98 -8.40 -3.53 9.88
CA ASN A 98 -9.36 -2.52 9.45
C ASN A 98 -9.36 -2.32 7.92
N ALA A 99 -8.21 -2.46 7.27
CA ALA A 99 -8.10 -2.38 5.81
C ALA A 99 -8.91 -3.48 5.12
N PHE A 100 -8.82 -4.73 5.63
CA PHE A 100 -9.60 -5.85 5.10
C PHE A 100 -11.10 -5.66 5.36
N LYS A 101 -11.48 -5.27 6.58
CA LYS A 101 -12.89 -4.99 6.93
C LYS A 101 -13.50 -3.88 6.06
N LYS A 102 -12.77 -2.78 5.84
CA LYS A 102 -13.22 -1.67 4.95
C LYS A 102 -13.39 -2.07 3.49
N CYS A 103 -12.68 -3.10 3.03
CA CYS A 103 -12.86 -3.66 1.69
C CYS A 103 -13.90 -4.79 1.66
N SER A 104 -14.71 -4.95 2.71
CA SER A 104 -15.70 -6.03 2.86
C SER A 104 -15.09 -7.43 2.73
N ILE A 105 -13.80 -7.58 3.07
CA ILE A 105 -13.11 -8.85 3.16
C ILE A 105 -13.12 -9.25 4.64
N SER A 106 -14.18 -9.92 5.07
CA SER A 106 -14.33 -10.46 6.43
C SER A 106 -14.57 -11.96 6.40
N ASN A 107 -14.14 -12.66 7.45
CA ASN A 107 -14.45 -14.07 7.66
C ASN A 107 -15.85 -14.27 8.29
N SER A 108 -16.53 -13.20 8.71
CA SER A 108 -17.84 -13.32 9.34
C SER A 108 -18.95 -13.50 8.29
N LEU A 109 -19.72 -14.58 8.41
CA LEU A 109 -20.80 -14.92 7.47
C LEU A 109 -22.04 -14.03 7.61
N TYR A 110 -22.14 -13.24 8.71
CA TYR A 110 -23.41 -12.66 9.17
C TYR A 110 -23.51 -11.13 9.03
N GLY A 111 -22.58 -10.46 8.34
CA GLY A 111 -22.69 -9.02 8.03
C GLY A 111 -22.69 -8.08 9.24
N THR A 112 -22.26 -8.56 10.42
CA THR A 112 -22.26 -7.76 11.66
C THR A 112 -21.10 -6.76 11.73
N GLU A 113 -20.17 -6.77 10.77
CA GLU A 113 -19.02 -5.85 10.70
C GLU A 113 -19.17 -4.74 9.63
N ASP A 114 -20.32 -4.64 8.95
CA ASP A 114 -20.55 -3.70 7.84
C ASP A 114 -20.66 -2.22 8.28
N ASN A 115 -20.64 -1.96 9.58
CA ASN A 115 -20.68 -0.59 10.11
C ASN A 115 -19.44 0.25 9.71
N ALA A 116 -18.33 -0.41 9.35
CA ALA A 116 -17.09 0.24 8.94
C ALA A 116 -17.11 0.79 7.49
N LEU A 117 -18.14 0.47 6.69
CA LEU A 117 -18.28 0.93 5.29
C LEU A 117 -18.53 2.44 5.17
N TRP A 118 -19.14 3.06 6.19
CA TRP A 118 -19.63 4.44 6.10
C TRP A 118 -18.68 5.51 6.64
N GLU A 119 -17.58 5.12 7.28
CA GLU A 119 -16.59 6.09 7.79
C GLU A 119 -15.48 6.39 6.77
N ALA A 120 -15.66 7.54 6.10
CA ALA A 120 -14.71 8.33 5.33
C ALA A 120 -14.56 8.03 3.81
N ALA A 121 -15.54 8.52 3.04
CA ALA A 121 -15.39 8.82 1.61
C ALA A 121 -14.89 10.25 1.32
N SER A 122 -14.69 11.10 2.34
CA SER A 122 -14.49 12.55 2.12
C SER A 122 -13.04 13.01 1.88
N ASP A 123 -12.02 12.21 2.19
CA ASP A 123 -10.62 12.69 2.14
C ASP A 123 -9.82 12.28 0.89
N THR A 124 -10.43 11.53 -0.03
CA THR A 124 -9.72 10.93 -1.18
C THR A 124 -9.49 11.90 -2.34
N LEU A 125 -10.16 13.07 -2.35
CA LEU A 125 -10.10 14.01 -3.47
C LEU A 125 -8.94 15.02 -3.43
N VAL A 126 -8.30 15.23 -2.27
CA VAL A 126 -7.30 16.30 -2.13
C VAL A 126 -5.90 15.87 -2.61
N PHE A 127 -5.55 14.58 -2.55
CA PHE A 127 -4.17 14.12 -2.78
C PHE A 127 -3.86 13.58 -4.18
N ARG A 128 -4.85 13.54 -5.10
CA ARG A 128 -4.67 13.02 -6.47
C ARG A 128 -3.68 13.81 -7.35
N ARG A 129 -3.10 14.92 -6.88
CA ARG A 129 -2.21 15.78 -7.70
C ARG A 129 -0.71 15.66 -7.44
N GLN A 130 -0.23 14.93 -6.43
CA GLN A 130 1.21 14.99 -6.10
C GLN A 130 2.04 13.76 -6.50
N TRP A 131 1.44 12.62 -6.88
CA TRP A 131 2.23 11.42 -7.19
C TRP A 131 1.64 10.61 -8.35
N CYS A 132 1.87 11.09 -9.58
CA CYS A 132 1.87 10.23 -10.77
C CYS A 132 3.24 9.55 -10.87
N PHE A 133 3.36 8.39 -10.22
CA PHE A 133 4.33 7.36 -10.58
C PHE A 133 3.72 6.02 -10.19
N VAL A 134 2.77 5.56 -11.01
CA VAL A 134 2.64 4.24 -11.65
C VAL A 134 1.48 4.38 -12.64
#